data_AF-A0A7Y9RCI7-F1
#
_entry.id   AF-A0A7Y9RCI7-F1
#
_cell.length_a   1.000
_cell.length_b   1.000
_cell.length_c   1.000
_cell.angle_alpha   90.00
_cell.angle_beta   90.00
_cell.angle_gamma   90.00
#
_symmetry.space_group_name_H-M   'P 1'
#
loop_
_entity.id
_entity.type
_entity.pdbx_description
1 polymer ?
#
loop_
_entity_poly.entity_id
_entity_poly.type
_entity_poly.pdbx_seq_one_letter_code
_entity_poly.pdbx_strand_id
1 'polypeptide(L)'
;MKLSRRTILQGAGSLPFAIASLRTGASAQSAPAAAPGTEVPPILFVHGNGDYDALWMTTLWRMESNGIARDRMMAINFTDPNARSDDKVEQANRSSTEDQRRELAAAIVELKRRTGAARVALVGSSRGGYSIRNVIKNGGAGDVSHAVLCGTPNHGVFATDDQPNNEFNGRGVFLRGLNEGESEVTPGIAFLTLRSDGMDKYAQADGRFIGKPGTPTGVTNEGPELKGATNLVLGALDHREVAFHPRAFREIYKFIAGREPDRISIRPEAKVTLSGLVTGTPGGVPTNRPVAGATVEIFRTSEDGFRKGDGLHKSQTGADGRWGPVQVDPTWTLEFVLTAPDAPITHIFRSPFPRSSDVVHLRPARPFGPADAKAHAVAIMSRPRGYFGLPRDVVLFGGEEPKDVKSGVPTDSATTVRRYSIDAFGSIVAQFNEERVAARLWPAEQNRIAVAELTY
;
A
#
# COMPACT_ATOMS: atom_id res chain seq x y z
N MET A 1 -30.32 52.74 -57.61
CA MET A 1 -28.97 52.31 -57.19
C MET A 1 -28.88 50.79 -57.34
N LYS A 2 -27.93 50.32 -58.16
CA LYS A 2 -27.60 48.89 -58.29
C LYS A 2 -26.85 48.47 -57.02
N LEU A 3 -27.33 47.45 -56.31
CA LEU A 3 -26.60 46.85 -55.20
C LEU A 3 -26.43 45.34 -55.45
N SER A 4 -25.19 44.92 -55.22
CA SER A 4 -24.49 43.73 -55.70
C SER A 4 -24.72 42.49 -54.82
N ARG A 5 -24.46 41.30 -55.40
CA ARG A 5 -24.63 39.94 -54.86
C ARG A 5 -23.76 39.61 -53.64
N ARG A 6 -23.94 40.30 -52.52
CA ARG A 6 -23.27 39.92 -51.25
C ARG A 6 -24.20 39.95 -50.04
N THR A 7 -25.49 39.74 -50.27
CA THR A 7 -26.52 39.60 -49.22
C THR A 7 -27.10 38.19 -49.25
N ILE A 8 -26.26 37.19 -49.01
CA ILE A 8 -26.70 35.85 -48.61
C ILE A 8 -25.69 35.37 -47.57
N LEU A 9 -26.01 35.57 -46.29
CA LEU A 9 -26.02 34.50 -45.29
C LEU A 9 -26.34 35.12 -43.91
N GLN A 10 -27.39 34.56 -43.30
CA GLN A 10 -27.53 34.32 -41.86
C GLN A 10 -27.98 35.50 -40.98
N GLY A 11 -29.29 35.76 -41.05
CA GLY A 11 -30.07 36.35 -39.96
C GLY A 11 -31.16 35.39 -39.49
N ALA A 12 -31.15 35.11 -38.18
CA ALA A 12 -32.25 34.74 -37.28
C ALA A 12 -33.02 33.42 -37.50
N GLY A 13 -32.98 32.56 -36.48
CA GLY A 13 -33.95 31.47 -36.28
C GLY A 13 -33.67 30.69 -34.99
N SER A 14 -34.48 30.93 -33.97
CA SER A 14 -34.41 30.46 -32.59
C SER A 14 -35.06 29.09 -32.32
N LEU A 15 -34.60 28.44 -31.23
CA LEU A 15 -35.27 27.44 -30.35
C LEU A 15 -35.19 25.91 -30.68
N PRO A 16 -35.25 25.05 -29.64
CA PRO A 16 -34.49 23.80 -29.52
C PRO A 16 -35.32 22.55 -29.78
N PHE A 17 -34.67 21.47 -30.20
CA PHE A 17 -35.24 20.13 -30.19
C PHE A 17 -34.42 19.21 -29.28
N ALA A 18 -35.02 18.88 -28.14
CA ALA A 18 -34.64 17.74 -27.32
C ALA A 18 -35.05 16.46 -28.07
N ILE A 19 -34.07 15.66 -28.48
CA ILE A 19 -34.30 14.27 -28.88
C ILE A 19 -33.62 13.38 -27.84
N ALA A 20 -34.46 12.79 -26.98
CA ALA A 20 -34.08 11.71 -26.09
C ALA A 20 -33.61 10.51 -26.92
N SER A 21 -32.31 10.24 -26.93
CA SER A 21 -31.80 8.96 -27.38
C SER A 21 -31.98 7.93 -26.27
N LEU A 22 -33.01 7.10 -26.39
CA LEU A 22 -33.14 5.83 -25.67
C LEU A 22 -31.95 4.94 -26.08
N ARG A 23 -30.88 4.96 -25.29
CA ARG A 23 -29.83 3.94 -25.38
C ARG A 23 -30.36 2.67 -24.75
N THR A 24 -30.84 1.75 -25.59
CA THR A 24 -31.01 0.35 -25.22
C THR A 24 -29.65 -0.19 -24.79
N GLY A 25 -29.48 -0.42 -23.49
CA GLY A 25 -28.26 -1.00 -22.94
C GLY A 25 -28.03 -2.39 -23.54
N ALA A 26 -26.90 -2.56 -24.24
CA ALA A 26 -26.42 -3.87 -24.60
C ALA A 26 -26.09 -4.63 -23.30
N SER A 27 -26.77 -5.75 -23.07
CA SER A 27 -26.48 -6.63 -21.94
C SER A 27 -25.17 -7.36 -22.20
N ALA A 28 -24.15 -7.10 -21.39
CA ALA A 28 -22.98 -7.96 -21.30
C ALA A 28 -23.40 -9.29 -20.67
N GLN A 29 -22.89 -10.40 -21.22
CA GLN A 29 -23.11 -11.74 -20.69
C GLN A 29 -22.74 -11.77 -19.20
N SER A 30 -23.75 -11.91 -18.34
CA SER A 30 -23.57 -12.09 -16.91
C SER A 30 -22.85 -13.40 -16.66
N ALA A 31 -21.65 -13.32 -16.07
CA ALA A 31 -21.07 -14.46 -15.37
C ALA A 31 -22.10 -14.99 -14.35
N PRO A 32 -22.09 -16.31 -14.02
CA PRO A 32 -23.03 -16.85 -13.05
C PRO A 32 -22.95 -16.04 -11.76
N ALA A 33 -24.04 -15.37 -11.40
CA ALA A 33 -24.15 -14.69 -10.12
C ALA A 33 -23.98 -15.74 -9.02
N ALA A 34 -23.07 -15.48 -8.06
CA ALA A 34 -23.00 -16.28 -6.85
C ALA A 34 -24.41 -16.33 -6.22
N ALA A 35 -24.82 -17.52 -5.78
CA ALA A 35 -26.14 -17.72 -5.18
C ALA A 35 -26.34 -16.69 -4.05
N PRO A 36 -27.48 -15.98 -4.01
CA PRO A 36 -27.76 -15.06 -2.91
C PRO A 36 -27.69 -15.84 -1.59
N GLY A 37 -26.74 -15.49 -0.73
CA GLY A 37 -26.53 -16.13 0.57
C GLY A 37 -25.21 -16.87 0.78
N THR A 38 -24.30 -16.95 -0.21
CA THR A 38 -22.93 -17.41 0.07
C THR A 38 -22.16 -16.34 0.83
N GLU A 39 -21.89 -16.60 2.10
CA GLU A 39 -21.08 -15.74 2.96
C GLU A 39 -19.66 -15.58 2.39
N VAL A 40 -19.16 -14.34 2.32
CA VAL A 40 -17.80 -14.05 1.85
C VAL A 40 -16.79 -14.79 2.74
N PRO A 41 -15.84 -15.57 2.18
CA PRO A 41 -14.86 -16.28 3.00
C PRO A 41 -14.03 -15.28 3.82
N PRO A 42 -13.53 -15.66 5.00
CA PRO A 42 -12.59 -14.80 5.74
C PRO A 42 -11.39 -14.43 4.89
N ILE A 43 -10.91 -13.20 5.02
CA ILE A 43 -9.88 -12.63 4.14
C ILE A 43 -8.61 -12.38 4.95
N LEU A 44 -7.49 -12.95 4.49
CA LEU A 44 -6.16 -12.70 5.02
C LEU A 44 -5.35 -11.87 4.02
N PHE A 45 -4.93 -10.67 4.45
CA PHE A 45 -4.12 -9.75 3.67
C PHE A 45 -2.64 -9.90 3.99
N VAL A 46 -1.80 -9.95 2.96
CA VAL A 46 -0.38 -10.33 3.04
C VAL A 46 0.48 -9.24 2.39
N HIS A 47 1.29 -8.55 3.18
CA HIS A 47 2.12 -7.44 2.67
C HIS A 47 3.36 -7.90 1.89
N GLY A 48 4.00 -6.95 1.21
CA GLY A 48 5.18 -7.16 0.37
C GLY A 48 6.51 -7.15 1.12
N ASN A 49 7.60 -7.18 0.33
CA ASN A 49 8.96 -7.17 0.83
C ASN A 49 9.29 -5.85 1.55
N GLY A 50 9.74 -5.92 2.80
CA GLY A 50 10.09 -4.74 3.60
C GLY A 50 8.90 -3.91 4.11
N ASP A 51 7.68 -4.31 3.75
CA ASP A 51 6.43 -3.67 4.17
C ASP A 51 5.90 -4.27 5.49
N TYR A 52 4.70 -3.84 5.90
CA TYR A 52 3.98 -4.26 7.10
C TYR A 52 2.48 -4.25 6.83
N ASP A 53 1.71 -4.88 7.71
CA ASP A 53 0.26 -5.08 7.58
C ASP A 53 -0.57 -3.79 7.44
N ALA A 54 -0.14 -2.70 8.08
CA ALA A 54 -0.84 -1.40 8.06
C ALA A 54 -1.05 -0.84 6.65
N LEU A 55 -0.27 -1.26 5.65
CA LEU A 55 -0.51 -0.84 4.26
C LEU A 55 -1.92 -1.24 3.80
N TRP A 56 -2.50 -2.32 4.35
CA TRP A 56 -3.88 -2.75 4.07
C TRP A 56 -4.96 -1.94 4.79
N MET A 57 -4.62 -0.99 5.66
CA MET A 57 -5.60 -0.26 6.50
C MET A 57 -6.77 0.33 5.69
N THR A 58 -6.50 1.01 4.58
CA THR A 58 -7.56 1.60 3.76
C THR A 58 -8.40 0.54 3.04
N THR A 59 -7.80 -0.59 2.66
CA THR A 59 -8.52 -1.76 2.11
C THR A 59 -9.43 -2.39 3.17
N LEU A 60 -8.95 -2.59 4.40
CA LEU A 60 -9.76 -3.09 5.52
C LEU A 60 -10.98 -2.19 5.76
N TRP A 61 -10.77 -0.89 5.83
CA TRP A 61 -11.87 0.07 6.00
C TRP A 61 -12.86 0.06 4.84
N ARG A 62 -12.41 -0.11 3.60
CA ARG A 62 -13.29 -0.25 2.43
C ARG A 62 -14.07 -1.57 2.49
N MET A 63 -13.47 -2.67 2.93
CA MET A 63 -14.16 -3.94 3.15
C MET A 63 -15.27 -3.81 4.21
N GLU A 64 -14.97 -3.21 5.36
CA GLU A 64 -15.97 -2.95 6.41
C GLU A 64 -17.10 -2.04 5.92
N SER A 65 -16.76 -1.03 5.11
CA SER A 65 -17.73 -0.10 4.51
C SER A 65 -18.67 -0.80 3.52
N ASN A 66 -18.34 -2.02 3.10
CA ASN A 66 -19.12 -2.88 2.20
C ASN A 66 -19.65 -4.14 2.90
N GLY A 67 -19.67 -4.16 4.24
CA GLY A 67 -20.34 -5.18 5.04
C GLY A 67 -19.49 -6.39 5.41
N ILE A 68 -18.18 -6.38 5.16
CA ILE A 68 -17.29 -7.43 5.66
C ILE A 68 -16.96 -7.15 7.13
N ALA A 69 -17.32 -8.07 8.02
CA ALA A 69 -17.05 -7.92 9.45
C ALA A 69 -15.54 -7.94 9.75
N ARG A 70 -15.08 -7.09 10.67
CA ARG A 70 -13.66 -6.95 11.07
C ARG A 70 -13.05 -8.27 11.53
N ASP A 71 -13.80 -9.05 12.30
CA ASP A 71 -13.35 -10.32 12.86
C ASP A 71 -13.14 -11.42 11.81
N ARG A 72 -13.74 -11.28 10.62
CA ARG A 72 -13.50 -12.10 9.43
C ARG A 72 -12.32 -11.65 8.57
N MET A 73 -11.64 -10.58 8.98
CA MET A 73 -10.45 -10.10 8.30
C MET A 73 -9.24 -10.16 9.22
N MET A 74 -8.09 -10.39 8.61
CA MET A 74 -6.80 -10.32 9.26
C MET A 74 -5.77 -9.81 8.25
N ALA A 75 -4.80 -9.03 8.70
CA ALA A 75 -3.61 -8.74 7.93
C ALA A 75 -2.42 -9.35 8.69
N ILE A 76 -1.59 -10.15 8.02
CA ILE A 76 -0.39 -10.73 8.64
C ILE A 76 0.72 -9.68 8.64
N ASN A 77 1.41 -9.56 9.76
CA ASN A 77 2.58 -8.71 9.93
C ASN A 77 3.82 -9.60 10.07
N PHE A 78 4.48 -9.92 8.95
CA PHE A 78 5.62 -10.83 8.96
C PHE A 78 6.77 -10.27 9.76
N THR A 79 7.39 -11.10 10.59
CA THR A 79 8.40 -10.68 11.57
C THR A 79 9.57 -9.94 10.93
N ASP A 80 10.19 -10.57 9.93
CA ASP A 80 11.29 -10.03 9.13
C ASP A 80 10.84 -9.90 7.67
N PRO A 81 10.29 -8.76 7.24
CA PRO A 81 9.60 -8.66 5.95
C PRO A 81 10.54 -8.64 4.75
N ASN A 82 11.84 -8.41 4.95
CA ASN A 82 12.84 -8.35 3.89
C ASN A 82 13.36 -9.76 3.54
N ALA A 83 13.46 -10.06 2.25
CA ALA A 83 14.06 -11.28 1.76
C ALA A 83 15.58 -11.31 1.96
N ARG A 84 16.12 -12.51 2.08
CA ARG A 84 17.56 -12.77 1.98
C ARG A 84 18.04 -12.56 0.54
N SER A 85 19.32 -12.18 0.38
CA SER A 85 19.93 -12.08 -0.95
C SER A 85 20.14 -13.43 -1.64
N ASP A 86 20.42 -14.46 -0.84
CA ASP A 86 20.38 -15.88 -1.22
C ASP A 86 19.50 -16.57 -0.19
N ASP A 87 18.42 -17.22 -0.63
CA ASP A 87 17.40 -17.79 0.26
C ASP A 87 17.97 -18.82 1.25
N LYS A 88 19.06 -19.50 0.86
CA LYS A 88 19.70 -20.57 1.63
C LYS A 88 20.73 -20.06 2.63
N VAL A 89 21.14 -18.79 2.53
CA VAL A 89 22.16 -18.20 3.40
C VAL A 89 21.47 -17.31 4.42
N GLU A 90 21.62 -17.66 5.70
CA GLU A 90 21.08 -16.82 6.77
C GLU A 90 21.59 -15.39 6.68
N GLN A 91 20.68 -14.44 6.88
CA GLN A 91 20.98 -13.03 6.87
C GLN A 91 20.17 -12.36 7.98
N ALA A 92 20.84 -11.60 8.85
CA ALA A 92 20.20 -10.97 9.99
C ALA A 92 19.02 -10.07 9.56
N ASN A 93 17.94 -10.11 10.34
CA ASN A 93 16.73 -9.30 10.15
C ASN A 93 16.03 -9.51 8.79
N ARG A 94 16.21 -10.70 8.19
CA ARG A 94 15.63 -11.10 6.90
C ARG A 94 15.13 -12.54 6.92
N SER A 95 14.06 -12.80 6.18
CA SER A 95 13.39 -14.10 6.11
C SER A 95 13.67 -14.81 4.80
N SER A 96 13.73 -16.14 4.87
CA SER A 96 13.66 -17.02 3.69
C SER A 96 12.23 -17.18 3.18
N THR A 97 12.09 -17.81 2.02
CA THR A 97 10.80 -18.27 1.46
C THR A 97 10.08 -19.24 2.39
N GLU A 98 10.82 -20.07 3.12
CA GLU A 98 10.29 -21.05 4.08
C GLU A 98 9.82 -20.38 5.38
N ASP A 99 10.54 -19.36 5.86
CA ASP A 99 10.11 -18.57 7.01
C ASP A 99 8.77 -17.87 6.73
N GLN A 100 8.65 -17.21 5.58
CA GLN A 100 7.40 -16.58 5.14
C GLN A 100 6.25 -17.59 5.00
N ARG A 101 6.53 -18.77 4.44
CA ARG A 101 5.53 -19.83 4.26
C ARG A 101 5.00 -20.30 5.62
N ARG A 102 5.88 -20.52 6.59
CA ARG A 102 5.52 -20.96 7.94
C ARG A 102 4.70 -19.91 8.68
N GLU A 103 5.09 -18.65 8.65
CA GLU A 103 4.33 -17.56 9.28
C GLU A 103 2.94 -17.40 8.63
N LEU A 104 2.85 -17.47 7.29
CA LEU A 104 1.56 -17.38 6.60
C LEU A 104 0.65 -18.58 6.92
N ALA A 105 1.19 -19.80 6.91
CA ALA A 105 0.42 -21.00 7.28
C ALA A 105 -0.17 -20.89 8.69
N ALA A 106 0.60 -20.38 9.65
CA ALA A 106 0.11 -20.14 11.01
C ALA A 106 -1.01 -19.09 11.05
N ALA A 107 -0.90 -17.99 10.30
CA ALA A 107 -1.96 -16.98 10.23
C ALA A 107 -3.25 -17.50 9.56
N ILE A 108 -3.14 -18.39 8.57
CA ILE A 108 -4.30 -19.08 7.96
C ILE A 108 -5.02 -19.92 9.02
N VAL A 109 -4.28 -20.74 9.78
CA VAL A 109 -4.84 -21.55 10.87
C VAL A 109 -5.54 -20.67 11.90
N GLU A 110 -4.91 -19.57 12.31
CA GLU A 110 -5.51 -18.65 13.30
C GLU A 110 -6.80 -18.00 12.78
N LEU A 111 -6.83 -17.52 11.54
CA LEU A 111 -8.03 -16.92 10.96
C LEU A 111 -9.16 -17.95 10.82
N LYS A 112 -8.86 -19.18 10.38
CA LYS A 112 -9.83 -20.28 10.33
C LYS A 112 -10.36 -20.61 11.73
N ARG A 113 -9.48 -20.69 12.74
CA ARG A 113 -9.88 -20.94 14.13
C ARG A 113 -10.80 -19.86 14.68
N ARG A 114 -10.48 -18.58 14.43
CA ARG A 114 -11.28 -17.43 14.87
C ARG A 114 -12.67 -17.39 14.24
N THR A 115 -12.79 -17.81 12.99
CA THR A 115 -14.02 -17.64 12.19
C THR A 115 -14.84 -18.93 12.04
N GLY A 116 -14.25 -20.09 12.34
CA GLY A 116 -14.85 -21.39 12.07
C GLY A 116 -14.87 -21.78 10.59
N ALA A 117 -14.31 -20.98 9.68
CA ALA A 117 -14.35 -21.25 8.25
C ALA A 117 -13.40 -22.38 7.84
N ALA A 118 -13.83 -23.21 6.89
CA ALA A 118 -13.00 -24.28 6.33
C ALA A 118 -11.89 -23.76 5.41
N ARG A 119 -12.13 -22.65 4.71
CA ARG A 119 -11.17 -22.02 3.78
C ARG A 119 -11.17 -20.51 3.92
N VAL A 120 -10.06 -19.88 3.55
CA VAL A 120 -9.88 -18.42 3.53
C VAL A 120 -9.63 -17.91 2.12
N ALA A 121 -9.83 -16.61 1.89
CA ALA A 121 -9.31 -15.89 0.73
C ALA A 121 -8.00 -15.21 1.11
N LEU A 122 -6.98 -15.31 0.25
CA LEU A 122 -5.67 -14.71 0.46
C LEU A 122 -5.46 -13.56 -0.54
N VAL A 123 -5.03 -12.40 -0.06
CA VAL A 123 -4.73 -11.23 -0.89
C VAL A 123 -3.32 -10.77 -0.61
N GLY A 124 -2.42 -10.88 -1.59
CA GLY A 124 -1.00 -10.59 -1.44
C GLY A 124 -0.56 -9.42 -2.29
N SER A 125 0.25 -8.52 -1.72
CA SER A 125 0.97 -7.48 -2.47
C SER A 125 2.42 -7.92 -2.69
N SER A 126 2.96 -7.73 -3.89
CA SER A 126 4.40 -7.93 -4.16
C SER A 126 4.87 -9.33 -3.69
N ARG A 127 5.96 -9.42 -2.92
CA ARG A 127 6.49 -10.64 -2.27
C ARG A 127 5.43 -11.41 -1.46
N GLY A 128 4.40 -10.76 -0.92
CA GLY A 128 3.31 -11.44 -0.24
C GLY A 128 2.62 -12.48 -1.12
N GLY A 129 2.54 -12.24 -2.44
CA GLY A 129 2.03 -13.22 -3.38
C GLY A 129 2.90 -14.47 -3.53
N TYR A 130 4.22 -14.37 -3.36
CA TYR A 130 5.10 -15.55 -3.30
C TYR A 130 4.76 -16.43 -2.11
N SER A 131 4.56 -15.84 -0.93
CA SER A 131 4.21 -16.62 0.26
C SER A 131 2.88 -17.35 0.09
N ILE A 132 1.87 -16.70 -0.52
CA ILE A 132 0.58 -17.30 -0.87
C ILE A 132 0.76 -18.49 -1.80
N ARG A 133 1.46 -18.28 -2.93
CA ARG A 133 1.70 -19.36 -3.91
C ARG A 133 2.50 -20.50 -3.30
N ASN A 134 3.48 -20.19 -2.45
CA ASN A 134 4.31 -21.16 -1.76
C ASN A 134 3.49 -22.03 -0.79
N VAL A 135 2.62 -21.43 0.03
CA VAL A 135 1.70 -22.18 0.90
C VAL A 135 0.79 -23.09 0.09
N ILE A 136 0.18 -22.56 -0.98
CA ILE A 136 -0.76 -23.32 -1.82
C ILE A 136 -0.07 -24.53 -2.45
N LYS A 137 1.08 -24.33 -3.10
CA LYS A 137 1.83 -25.39 -3.80
C LYS A 137 2.37 -26.45 -2.83
N ASN A 138 2.74 -26.04 -1.62
CA ASN A 138 3.39 -26.90 -0.62
C ASN A 138 2.46 -27.29 0.53
N GLY A 139 1.28 -27.82 0.19
CA GLY A 139 0.37 -28.52 1.11
C GLY A 139 -0.79 -27.71 1.69
N GLY A 140 -0.88 -26.40 1.40
CA GLY A 140 -1.93 -25.51 1.92
C GLY A 140 -3.13 -25.31 1.00
N ALA A 141 -3.17 -25.93 -0.18
CA ALA A 141 -4.23 -25.70 -1.17
C ALA A 141 -5.65 -25.93 -0.62
N GLY A 142 -5.84 -26.95 0.22
CA GLY A 142 -7.13 -27.29 0.82
C GLY A 142 -7.71 -26.21 1.75
N ASP A 143 -6.89 -25.31 2.25
CA ASP A 143 -7.28 -24.22 3.15
C ASP A 143 -7.64 -22.92 2.43
N VAL A 144 -7.49 -22.87 1.11
CA VAL A 144 -7.61 -21.63 0.32
C VAL A 144 -8.74 -21.74 -0.68
N SER A 145 -9.57 -20.68 -0.74
CA SER A 145 -10.66 -20.54 -1.71
C SER A 145 -10.29 -19.62 -2.87
N HIS A 146 -9.61 -18.51 -2.57
CA HIS A 146 -9.21 -17.47 -3.51
C HIS A 146 -7.76 -17.06 -3.23
N ALA A 147 -7.01 -16.78 -4.29
CA ALA A 147 -5.68 -16.17 -4.24
C ALA A 147 -5.65 -14.95 -5.17
N VAL A 148 -5.55 -13.76 -4.58
CA VAL A 148 -5.45 -12.49 -5.29
C VAL A 148 -4.03 -11.95 -5.15
N LEU A 149 -3.33 -11.78 -6.28
CA LEU A 149 -1.92 -11.44 -6.35
C LEU A 149 -1.75 -10.06 -7.00
N CYS A 150 -1.41 -9.06 -6.20
CA CYS A 150 -1.34 -7.66 -6.59
C CYS A 150 0.11 -7.23 -6.81
N GLY A 151 0.50 -7.00 -8.07
CA GLY A 151 1.88 -6.64 -8.42
C GLY A 151 2.91 -7.69 -7.99
N THR A 152 2.49 -8.93 -7.78
CA THR A 152 3.40 -10.01 -7.42
C THR A 152 4.31 -10.28 -8.60
N PRO A 153 5.64 -10.24 -8.46
CA PRO A 153 6.56 -10.48 -9.56
C PRO A 153 6.61 -11.98 -9.91
N ASN A 154 5.51 -12.55 -10.39
CA ASN A 154 5.33 -13.99 -10.56
C ASN A 154 6.37 -14.67 -11.47
N HIS A 155 6.99 -13.89 -12.36
CA HIS A 155 8.09 -14.29 -13.24
C HIS A 155 9.43 -13.63 -12.88
N GLY A 156 9.56 -13.13 -11.65
CA GLY A 156 10.74 -12.46 -11.12
C GLY A 156 10.74 -10.95 -11.31
N VAL A 157 11.68 -10.29 -10.64
CA VAL A 157 12.07 -8.89 -10.92
C VAL A 157 13.23 -8.81 -11.91
N PHE A 158 13.89 -9.95 -12.10
CA PHE A 158 14.81 -10.30 -13.18
C PHE A 158 14.73 -11.81 -13.40
N ALA A 159 15.22 -12.30 -14.54
CA ALA A 159 15.19 -13.69 -14.95
C ALA A 159 16.51 -14.03 -15.67
N THR A 160 17.54 -14.36 -14.91
CA THR A 160 18.90 -14.66 -15.42
C THR A 160 19.43 -15.97 -14.82
N ASP A 161 20.49 -16.54 -15.42
CA ASP A 161 21.13 -17.75 -14.86
C ASP A 161 21.98 -17.48 -13.60
N ASP A 162 22.24 -16.21 -13.31
CA ASP A 162 22.95 -15.77 -12.11
C ASP A 162 22.03 -15.80 -10.87
N GLN A 163 22.60 -15.98 -9.67
CA GLN A 163 21.86 -15.97 -8.40
C GLN A 163 20.66 -16.94 -8.38
N PRO A 164 20.87 -18.25 -8.61
CA PRO A 164 19.78 -19.23 -8.71
C PRO A 164 18.96 -19.42 -7.42
N ASN A 165 19.49 -18.99 -6.26
CA ASN A 165 18.81 -19.05 -4.97
C ASN A 165 18.16 -17.71 -4.56
N ASN A 166 18.22 -16.67 -5.40
CA ASN A 166 17.48 -15.43 -5.11
C ASN A 166 16.01 -15.64 -5.44
N GLU A 167 15.11 -15.46 -4.46
CA GLU A 167 13.67 -15.69 -4.64
C GLU A 167 13.01 -14.73 -5.65
N PHE A 168 13.66 -13.63 -6.02
CA PHE A 168 13.19 -12.71 -7.05
C PHE A 168 13.70 -13.03 -8.46
N ASN A 169 14.51 -14.07 -8.63
CA ASN A 169 14.97 -14.51 -9.95
C ASN A 169 13.93 -15.43 -10.61
N GLY A 170 13.34 -15.02 -11.73
CA GLY A 170 12.37 -15.80 -12.52
C GLY A 170 12.94 -17.12 -13.05
N ARG A 171 14.25 -17.19 -13.26
CA ARG A 171 14.97 -18.43 -13.60
C ARG A 171 15.56 -19.13 -12.37
N GLY A 172 15.34 -18.60 -11.17
CA GLY A 172 15.77 -19.18 -9.91
C GLY A 172 15.00 -20.46 -9.56
N VAL A 173 15.51 -21.22 -8.61
CA VAL A 173 14.92 -22.50 -8.17
C VAL A 173 13.49 -22.30 -7.67
N PHE A 174 13.26 -21.26 -6.87
CA PHE A 174 11.98 -20.99 -6.23
C PHE A 174 10.86 -20.70 -7.24
N LEU A 175 11.03 -19.70 -8.11
CA LEU A 175 9.97 -19.31 -9.06
C LEU A 175 9.76 -20.35 -10.15
N ARG A 176 10.80 -21.05 -10.61
CA ARG A 176 10.61 -22.20 -11.52
C ARG A 176 9.74 -23.29 -10.87
N GLY A 177 9.95 -23.59 -9.60
CA GLY A 177 9.12 -24.56 -8.86
C GLY A 177 7.67 -24.10 -8.69
N LEU A 178 7.43 -22.79 -8.48
CA LEU A 178 6.06 -22.26 -8.41
C LEU A 178 5.36 -22.24 -9.78
N ASN A 179 6.09 -22.02 -10.86
CA ASN A 179 5.58 -21.88 -12.23
C ASN A 179 5.59 -23.20 -13.02
N GLU A 180 6.01 -24.32 -12.40
CA GLU A 180 6.07 -25.61 -13.08
C GLU A 180 4.67 -26.17 -13.42
N GLY A 181 4.58 -26.86 -14.57
CA GLY A 181 3.38 -27.54 -15.04
C GLY A 181 2.70 -26.85 -16.22
N GLU A 182 1.57 -27.41 -16.66
CA GLU A 182 0.79 -26.84 -17.77
C GLU A 182 0.07 -25.54 -17.39
N SER A 183 -0.20 -25.35 -16.10
CA SER A 183 -0.79 -24.14 -15.51
C SER A 183 0.03 -23.72 -14.29
N GLU A 184 0.13 -22.41 -14.07
CA GLU A 184 0.88 -21.82 -12.96
C GLU A 184 0.03 -21.62 -11.70
N VAL A 185 -1.24 -22.05 -11.76
CA VAL A 185 -2.20 -21.99 -10.65
C VAL A 185 -2.62 -23.39 -10.23
N THR A 186 -3.00 -23.54 -8.97
CA THR A 186 -3.43 -24.83 -8.42
C THR A 186 -4.94 -25.03 -8.68
N PRO A 187 -5.35 -26.17 -9.26
CA PRO A 187 -6.77 -26.46 -9.50
C PRO A 187 -7.62 -26.40 -8.21
N GLY A 188 -8.87 -25.93 -8.35
CA GLY A 188 -9.81 -25.82 -7.22
C GLY A 188 -9.71 -24.53 -6.40
N ILE A 189 -8.77 -23.64 -6.76
CA ILE A 189 -8.62 -22.30 -6.16
C ILE A 189 -8.84 -21.25 -7.25
N ALA A 190 -9.61 -20.21 -6.93
CA ALA A 190 -9.80 -19.10 -7.84
C ALA A 190 -8.59 -18.14 -7.75
N PHE A 191 -7.87 -17.96 -8.86
CA PHE A 191 -6.73 -17.05 -8.94
C PHE A 191 -7.04 -15.77 -9.72
N LEU A 192 -6.65 -14.64 -9.14
CA LEU A 192 -6.66 -13.31 -9.77
C LEU A 192 -5.26 -12.69 -9.67
N THR A 193 -4.75 -12.14 -10.76
CA THR A 193 -3.60 -11.23 -10.73
C THR A 193 -4.04 -9.82 -11.10
N LEU A 194 -3.51 -8.83 -10.38
CA LEU A 194 -3.69 -7.42 -10.65
C LEU A 194 -2.34 -6.83 -10.99
N ARG A 195 -2.21 -6.23 -12.18
CA ARG A 195 -0.95 -5.62 -12.62
C ARG A 195 -1.12 -4.20 -13.11
N SER A 196 0.02 -3.52 -13.17
CA SER A 196 0.15 -2.20 -13.75
C SER A 196 0.17 -2.26 -15.28
N ASP A 197 -0.27 -1.17 -15.90
CA ASP A 197 0.03 -0.85 -17.30
C ASP A 197 1.35 -0.10 -17.39
N GLY A 198 2.46 -0.79 -17.09
CA GLY A 198 3.83 -0.30 -17.31
C GLY A 198 4.44 0.62 -16.24
N MET A 199 3.74 0.90 -15.13
CA MET A 199 4.24 1.75 -14.03
C MET A 199 4.71 0.96 -12.79
N ASP A 200 4.84 -0.36 -12.90
CA ASP A 200 5.43 -1.20 -11.87
C ASP A 200 6.95 -1.29 -12.06
N LYS A 201 7.74 -0.71 -11.16
CA LYS A 201 9.21 -0.69 -11.23
C LYS A 201 9.87 -2.06 -11.21
N TYR A 202 9.18 -3.10 -10.74
CA TYR A 202 9.69 -4.47 -10.67
C TYR A 202 9.26 -5.34 -11.85
N ALA A 203 8.41 -4.83 -12.73
CA ALA A 203 8.00 -5.47 -13.98
C ALA A 203 8.49 -4.63 -15.18
N GLN A 204 9.81 -4.47 -15.30
CA GLN A 204 10.44 -3.60 -16.31
C GLN A 204 11.50 -4.39 -17.09
N ALA A 205 11.56 -4.19 -18.40
CA ALA A 205 12.55 -4.85 -19.27
C ALA A 205 13.99 -4.38 -19.02
N ASP A 206 14.16 -3.14 -18.56
CA ASP A 206 15.47 -2.55 -18.26
C ASP A 206 15.80 -2.64 -16.76
N GLY A 207 17.04 -3.03 -16.45
CA GLY A 207 17.52 -3.29 -15.10
C GLY A 207 17.81 -2.05 -14.25
N ARG A 208 17.45 -0.83 -14.68
CA ARG A 208 17.71 0.41 -13.92
C ARG A 208 17.18 0.35 -12.48
N PHE A 209 16.04 -0.30 -12.24
CA PHE A 209 15.41 -0.37 -10.91
C PHE A 209 15.99 -1.46 -10.01
N ILE A 210 16.86 -2.30 -10.56
CA ILE A 210 17.66 -3.29 -9.82
C ILE A 210 19.16 -2.92 -9.82
N GLY A 211 19.49 -1.67 -10.14
CA GLY A 211 20.87 -1.15 -10.12
C GLY A 211 21.73 -1.54 -11.32
N LYS A 212 21.13 -2.04 -12.41
CA LYS A 212 21.83 -2.45 -13.64
C LYS A 212 21.22 -1.76 -14.88
N PRO A 213 21.31 -0.42 -15.00
CA PRO A 213 20.74 0.30 -16.14
C PRO A 213 21.34 -0.19 -17.47
N GLY A 214 20.51 -0.33 -18.50
CA GLY A 214 20.90 -0.84 -19.82
C GLY A 214 21.02 -2.36 -19.90
N THR A 215 20.92 -3.07 -18.76
CA THR A 215 20.96 -4.54 -18.74
C THR A 215 19.52 -5.08 -18.82
N PRO A 216 19.20 -5.97 -19.78
CA PRO A 216 17.90 -6.62 -19.80
C PRO A 216 17.63 -7.43 -18.53
N THR A 217 16.47 -7.24 -17.93
CA THR A 217 16.03 -8.03 -16.77
C THR A 217 15.54 -9.42 -17.17
N GLY A 218 15.11 -9.61 -18.42
CA GLY A 218 14.43 -10.83 -18.86
C GLY A 218 12.96 -10.93 -18.42
N VAL A 219 12.39 -9.85 -17.88
CA VAL A 219 10.96 -9.75 -17.52
C VAL A 219 10.27 -8.63 -18.30
N THR A 220 8.94 -8.67 -18.39
CA THR A 220 8.12 -7.64 -19.06
C THR A 220 7.06 -7.08 -18.11
N ASN A 221 6.26 -6.12 -18.59
CA ASN A 221 5.14 -5.55 -17.84
C ASN A 221 4.07 -6.60 -17.47
N GLU A 222 3.98 -7.69 -18.24
CA GLU A 222 3.12 -8.84 -18.04
C GLU A 222 3.69 -9.84 -17.03
N GLY A 223 4.92 -9.66 -16.53
CA GLY A 223 5.56 -10.56 -15.57
C GLY A 223 4.73 -10.91 -14.32
N PRO A 224 3.83 -10.05 -13.83
CA PRO A 224 2.90 -10.41 -12.75
C PRO A 224 1.74 -11.34 -13.13
N GLU A 225 1.44 -11.53 -14.42
CA GLU A 225 0.37 -12.43 -14.85
C GLU A 225 0.69 -13.90 -14.54
N LEU A 226 -0.34 -14.74 -14.46
CA LEU A 226 -0.22 -16.20 -14.32
C LEU A 226 -1.06 -16.91 -15.37
N LYS A 227 -0.48 -17.93 -16.01
CA LYS A 227 -1.19 -18.84 -16.90
C LYS A 227 -2.20 -19.68 -16.13
N GLY A 228 -3.49 -19.47 -16.43
CA GLY A 228 -4.62 -20.14 -15.79
C GLY A 228 -5.31 -19.30 -14.71
N ALA A 229 -4.78 -18.12 -14.38
CA ALA A 229 -5.47 -17.13 -13.55
C ALA A 229 -6.38 -16.22 -14.39
N THR A 230 -7.29 -15.51 -13.73
CA THR A 230 -7.82 -14.25 -14.28
C THR A 230 -6.74 -13.18 -14.13
N ASN A 231 -6.32 -12.54 -15.21
CA ASN A 231 -5.29 -11.48 -15.19
C ASN A 231 -5.94 -10.14 -15.57
N LEU A 232 -5.86 -9.13 -14.68
CA LEU A 232 -6.43 -7.81 -14.91
C LEU A 232 -5.36 -6.71 -14.86
N VAL A 233 -5.49 -5.74 -15.77
CA VAL A 233 -4.63 -4.55 -15.85
C VAL A 233 -5.39 -3.36 -15.25
N LEU A 234 -4.79 -2.66 -14.29
CA LEU A 234 -5.43 -1.55 -13.57
C LEU A 234 -5.06 -0.15 -14.11
N GLY A 235 -4.54 -0.08 -15.34
CA GLY A 235 -4.00 1.13 -15.93
C GLY A 235 -2.69 1.56 -15.27
N ALA A 236 -2.36 2.86 -15.40
CA ALA A 236 -1.10 3.45 -14.92
C ALA A 236 -1.06 3.60 -13.39
N LEU A 237 -1.20 2.52 -12.63
CA LEU A 237 -0.95 2.42 -11.19
C LEU A 237 0.48 1.94 -10.93
N ASP A 238 1.13 2.44 -9.88
CA ASP A 238 2.44 1.94 -9.48
C ASP A 238 2.38 0.55 -8.81
N HIS A 239 3.55 -0.02 -8.53
CA HIS A 239 3.70 -1.35 -7.93
C HIS A 239 2.94 -1.55 -6.60
N ARG A 240 2.83 -0.52 -5.77
CA ARG A 240 2.08 -0.59 -4.51
C ARG A 240 0.60 -0.31 -4.76
N GLU A 241 0.29 0.63 -5.63
CA GLU A 241 -1.08 1.01 -5.96
C GLU A 241 -1.91 -0.15 -6.54
N VAL A 242 -1.31 -1.09 -7.28
CA VAL A 242 -2.03 -2.29 -7.76
C VAL A 242 -2.55 -3.20 -6.63
N ALA A 243 -2.16 -2.95 -5.37
CA ALA A 243 -2.70 -3.58 -4.18
C ALA A 243 -3.59 -2.65 -3.34
N PHE A 244 -3.18 -1.39 -3.17
CA PHE A 244 -3.77 -0.50 -2.15
C PHE A 244 -4.68 0.61 -2.71
N HIS A 245 -4.69 0.81 -4.03
CA HIS A 245 -5.50 1.83 -4.68
C HIS A 245 -7.00 1.46 -4.67
N PRO A 246 -7.94 2.44 -4.63
CA PRO A 246 -9.37 2.18 -4.71
C PRO A 246 -9.82 1.29 -5.89
N ARG A 247 -9.15 1.40 -7.04
CA ARG A 247 -9.34 0.51 -8.20
C ARG A 247 -8.97 -0.95 -7.89
N ALA A 248 -7.86 -1.19 -7.21
CA ALA A 248 -7.47 -2.53 -6.78
C ALA A 248 -8.48 -3.10 -5.78
N PHE A 249 -8.91 -2.31 -4.79
CA PHE A 249 -9.95 -2.71 -3.85
C PHE A 249 -11.21 -3.21 -4.56
N ARG A 250 -11.70 -2.49 -5.59
CA ARG A 250 -12.89 -2.89 -6.34
C ARG A 250 -12.76 -4.31 -6.92
N GLU A 251 -11.65 -4.59 -7.60
CA GLU A 251 -11.44 -5.90 -8.23
C GLU A 251 -11.21 -7.01 -7.19
N ILE A 252 -10.46 -6.73 -6.12
CA ILE A 252 -10.28 -7.67 -5.00
C ILE A 252 -11.64 -8.05 -4.40
N TYR A 253 -12.46 -7.04 -4.05
CA TYR A 253 -13.78 -7.26 -3.47
C TYR A 253 -14.68 -8.04 -4.42
N LYS A 254 -14.77 -7.61 -5.68
CA LYS A 254 -15.61 -8.25 -6.69
C LYS A 254 -15.26 -9.71 -6.89
N PHE A 255 -13.96 -10.02 -6.95
CA PHE A 255 -13.48 -11.37 -7.15
C PHE A 255 -13.83 -12.30 -5.98
N ILE A 256 -13.63 -11.85 -4.74
CA ILE A 256 -13.86 -12.66 -3.55
C ILE A 256 -15.36 -12.75 -3.20
N ALA A 257 -16.09 -11.64 -3.30
CA ALA A 257 -17.51 -11.57 -2.93
C ALA A 257 -18.47 -11.98 -4.06
N GLY A 258 -17.98 -12.09 -5.30
CA GLY A 258 -18.80 -12.42 -6.48
C GLY A 258 -19.77 -11.30 -6.90
N ARG A 259 -19.61 -10.07 -6.38
CA ARG A 259 -20.47 -8.91 -6.67
C ARG A 259 -19.68 -7.60 -6.54
N GLU A 260 -20.14 -6.55 -7.21
CA GLU A 260 -19.56 -5.20 -7.05
C GLU A 260 -19.66 -4.72 -5.59
N PRO A 261 -18.68 -3.94 -5.09
CA PRO A 261 -18.83 -3.24 -3.83
C PRO A 261 -19.90 -2.15 -3.98
N ASP A 262 -20.69 -1.94 -2.93
CA ASP A 262 -21.70 -0.87 -2.86
C ASP A 262 -21.04 0.53 -2.87
N ARG A 263 -19.78 0.62 -2.45
CA ARG A 263 -18.99 1.87 -2.46
C ARG A 263 -17.48 1.65 -2.51
N ILE A 264 -16.81 2.64 -3.08
CA ILE A 264 -15.34 2.75 -3.05
C ILE A 264 -14.86 3.63 -1.88
N SER A 265 -15.70 4.58 -1.45
CA SER A 265 -15.41 5.46 -0.32
C SER A 265 -15.46 4.70 1.01
N ILE A 266 -14.68 5.19 1.97
CA ILE A 266 -14.67 4.67 3.34
C ILE A 266 -15.79 5.38 4.12
N ARG A 267 -16.75 4.61 4.65
CA ARG A 267 -17.82 5.15 5.49
C ARG A 267 -17.28 5.39 6.90
N PRO A 268 -17.36 6.62 7.43
CA PRO A 268 -16.91 6.90 8.78
C PRO A 268 -17.72 6.17 9.87
N GLU A 269 -17.05 5.83 10.97
CA GLU A 269 -17.63 5.40 12.24
C GLU A 269 -17.83 6.62 13.14
N ALA A 270 -18.85 6.57 14.01
CA ALA A 270 -19.09 7.66 14.97
C ALA A 270 -18.06 7.69 16.11
N LYS A 271 -17.45 6.55 16.42
CA LYS A 271 -16.42 6.41 17.44
C LYS A 271 -15.26 5.65 16.83
N VAL A 272 -14.07 6.24 16.85
CA VAL A 272 -12.86 5.66 16.28
C VAL A 272 -11.89 5.33 17.39
N THR A 273 -11.48 4.06 17.47
CA THR A 273 -10.43 3.60 18.37
C THR A 273 -9.20 3.23 17.55
N LEU A 274 -8.05 3.81 17.89
CA LEU A 274 -6.78 3.55 17.23
C LEU A 274 -5.83 2.80 18.15
N SER A 275 -5.14 1.83 17.60
CA SER A 275 -3.98 1.18 18.22
C SER A 275 -3.02 0.67 17.15
N GLY A 276 -1.84 0.25 17.58
CA GLY A 276 -0.89 -0.45 16.71
C GLY A 276 0.38 -0.79 17.46
N LEU A 277 1.41 -1.13 16.68
CA LEU A 277 2.73 -1.51 17.16
C LEU A 277 3.73 -0.38 16.94
N VAL A 278 4.69 -0.25 17.84
CA VAL A 278 5.96 0.41 17.53
C VAL A 278 6.92 -0.66 17.03
N THR A 279 7.48 -0.47 15.83
CA THR A 279 8.53 -1.34 15.28
C THR A 279 9.80 -0.57 14.95
N GLY A 280 10.91 -1.29 14.79
CA GLY A 280 12.23 -0.71 14.64
C GLY A 280 12.93 -1.03 13.32
N THR A 281 14.08 -0.38 13.14
CA THR A 281 14.96 -0.56 11.98
C THR A 281 16.38 -0.97 12.44
N PRO A 282 16.53 -2.10 13.17
CA PRO A 282 17.82 -2.51 13.73
C PRO A 282 18.89 -2.65 12.65
N GLY A 283 20.03 -2.00 12.85
CA GLY A 283 21.13 -1.98 11.86
C GLY A 283 20.74 -1.36 10.51
N GLY A 284 19.71 -0.51 10.48
CA GLY A 284 19.20 0.09 9.24
C GLY A 284 18.33 -0.83 8.39
N VAL A 285 18.00 -2.04 8.87
CA VAL A 285 17.08 -2.97 8.20
C VAL A 285 15.69 -2.89 8.83
N PRO A 286 14.63 -2.54 8.07
CA PRO A 286 13.27 -2.52 8.60
C PRO A 286 12.82 -3.91 9.04
N THR A 287 12.32 -4.00 10.28
CA THR A 287 11.67 -5.20 10.83
C THR A 287 10.28 -4.85 11.35
N ASN A 288 9.41 -5.84 11.44
CA ASN A 288 8.09 -5.68 12.08
C ASN A 288 8.09 -6.20 13.52
N ARG A 289 9.28 -6.43 14.09
CA ARG A 289 9.47 -6.83 15.48
C ARG A 289 9.07 -5.68 16.42
N PRO A 290 8.39 -5.98 17.54
CA PRO A 290 7.99 -4.98 18.51
C PRO A 290 9.21 -4.32 19.17
N VAL A 291 9.08 -3.03 19.46
CA VAL A 291 10.06 -2.27 20.25
C VAL A 291 9.48 -1.99 21.62
N ALA A 292 10.14 -2.48 22.67
CA ALA A 292 9.79 -2.18 24.06
C ALA A 292 10.38 -0.84 24.52
N GLY A 293 9.73 -0.21 25.48
CA GLY A 293 10.20 1.03 26.10
C GLY A 293 10.02 2.30 25.26
N ALA A 294 9.43 2.20 24.07
CA ALA A 294 9.13 3.35 23.23
C ALA A 294 7.97 4.15 23.83
N THR A 295 8.07 5.48 23.83
CA THR A 295 6.98 6.36 24.29
C THR A 295 6.20 6.88 23.09
N VAL A 296 4.87 6.83 23.18
CA VAL A 296 3.95 7.38 22.18
C VAL A 296 3.04 8.40 22.85
N GLU A 297 3.09 9.64 22.37
CA GLU A 297 2.17 10.71 22.75
C GLU A 297 1.35 11.13 21.52
N ILE A 298 0.06 11.41 21.69
CA ILE A 298 -0.84 11.75 20.57
C ILE A 298 -1.53 13.07 20.85
N PHE A 299 -1.56 13.94 19.85
CA PHE A 299 -2.20 15.25 19.92
C PHE A 299 -3.15 15.44 18.74
N ARG A 300 -4.27 16.12 18.98
CA ARG A 300 -5.09 16.68 17.90
C ARG A 300 -4.34 17.85 17.27
N THR A 301 -4.44 18.02 15.95
CA THR A 301 -3.87 19.18 15.24
C THR A 301 -4.94 20.05 14.56
N SER A 302 -4.55 21.27 14.20
CA SER A 302 -5.24 22.13 13.24
C SER A 302 -4.92 21.68 11.81
N GLU A 303 -5.66 22.21 10.84
CA GLU A 303 -5.36 22.03 9.41
C GLU A 303 -3.97 22.54 9.03
N ASP A 304 -3.40 23.47 9.80
CA ASP A 304 -2.05 24.00 9.64
C ASP A 304 -0.97 23.18 10.40
N GLY A 305 -1.35 22.07 11.04
CA GLY A 305 -0.42 21.14 11.70
C GLY A 305 -0.02 21.51 13.14
N PHE A 306 -0.62 22.54 13.74
CA PHE A 306 -0.35 22.93 15.12
C PHE A 306 -1.28 22.20 16.11
N ARG A 307 -0.78 21.85 17.29
CA ARG A 307 -1.57 21.13 18.31
C ARG A 307 -2.78 21.94 18.77
N LYS A 308 -3.90 21.26 19.01
CA LYS A 308 -5.14 21.81 19.58
C LYS A 308 -5.44 21.13 20.91
N GLY A 309 -5.55 21.92 21.98
CA GLY A 309 -5.86 21.42 23.33
C GLY A 309 -4.72 20.61 23.95
N ASP A 310 -5.07 19.85 24.98
CA ASP A 310 -4.14 18.97 25.70
C ASP A 310 -3.82 17.69 24.93
N GLY A 311 -2.87 16.89 25.44
CA GLY A 311 -2.54 15.58 24.86
C GLY A 311 -3.71 14.60 24.97
N LEU A 312 -3.98 13.87 23.87
CA LEU A 312 -5.03 12.86 23.78
C LEU A 312 -4.62 11.52 24.40
N HIS A 313 -3.33 11.19 24.32
CA HIS A 313 -2.80 9.89 24.74
C HIS A 313 -1.33 10.00 25.13
N LYS A 314 -0.92 9.18 26.09
CA LYS A 314 0.48 8.93 26.44
C LYS A 314 0.63 7.48 26.89
N SER A 315 1.59 6.78 26.31
CA SER A 315 1.88 5.38 26.64
C SER A 315 3.37 5.07 26.50
N GLN A 316 3.80 4.00 27.15
CA GLN A 316 5.09 3.37 26.91
C GLN A 316 4.85 1.91 26.52
N THR A 317 5.51 1.44 25.46
CA THR A 317 5.30 0.09 24.94
C THR A 317 5.94 -0.99 25.82
N GLY A 318 5.23 -2.10 25.98
CA GLY A 318 5.77 -3.32 26.59
C GLY A 318 6.55 -4.18 25.58
N ALA A 319 6.84 -5.43 25.95
CA ALA A 319 7.53 -6.40 25.08
C ALA A 319 6.75 -6.72 23.79
N ASP A 320 5.43 -6.51 23.79
CA ASP A 320 4.55 -6.68 22.64
C ASP A 320 4.54 -5.48 21.69
N GLY A 321 5.19 -4.37 22.05
CA GLY A 321 5.29 -3.17 21.24
C GLY A 321 3.99 -2.38 21.08
N ARG A 322 2.91 -2.72 21.77
CA ARG A 322 1.60 -2.07 21.59
C ARG A 322 1.56 -0.70 22.28
N TRP A 323 1.04 0.31 21.57
CA TRP A 323 0.94 1.68 22.10
C TRP A 323 -0.50 2.13 22.43
N GLY A 324 -1.52 1.53 21.84
CA GLY A 324 -2.92 1.92 22.05
C GLY A 324 -3.62 1.13 23.16
N PRO A 325 -4.96 1.26 23.31
CA PRO A 325 -5.87 2.03 22.45
C PRO A 325 -6.01 3.51 22.84
N VAL A 326 -6.40 4.36 21.87
CA VAL A 326 -6.86 5.74 22.07
C VAL A 326 -8.16 5.97 21.31
N GLN A 327 -9.10 6.74 21.88
CA GLN A 327 -10.30 7.21 21.17
C GLN A 327 -10.05 8.56 20.52
N VAL A 328 -10.47 8.71 19.26
CA VAL A 328 -10.37 9.94 18.48
C VAL A 328 -11.67 10.22 17.73
N ASP A 329 -11.89 11.47 17.35
CA ASP A 329 -12.95 11.83 16.42
C ASP A 329 -12.52 11.51 14.97
N PRO A 330 -13.41 10.98 14.12
CA PRO A 330 -13.07 10.60 12.74
C PRO A 330 -12.64 11.75 11.84
N THR A 331 -12.83 13.01 12.26
CA THR A 331 -12.49 14.22 11.49
C THR A 331 -11.18 14.86 11.93
N TRP A 332 -10.55 14.40 13.01
CA TRP A 332 -9.35 15.03 13.52
C TRP A 332 -8.11 14.61 12.75
N THR A 333 -7.30 15.59 12.37
CA THR A 333 -5.89 15.38 12.06
C THR A 333 -5.11 15.18 13.36
N LEU A 334 -4.07 14.35 13.31
CA LEU A 334 -3.32 13.92 14.50
C LEU A 334 -1.82 14.10 14.32
N GLU A 335 -1.13 14.37 15.41
CA GLU A 335 0.33 14.26 15.56
C GLU A 335 0.62 13.11 16.54
N PHE A 336 1.41 12.14 16.09
CA PHE A 336 1.99 11.09 16.93
C PHE A 336 3.45 11.44 17.20
N VAL A 337 3.82 11.60 18.47
CA VAL A 337 5.21 11.80 18.89
C VAL A 337 5.74 10.46 19.34
N LEU A 338 6.73 9.94 18.60
CA LEU A 338 7.39 8.68 18.88
C LEU A 338 8.81 8.94 19.40
N THR A 339 9.11 8.44 20.60
CA THR A 339 10.46 8.35 21.14
C THR A 339 10.82 6.89 21.31
N ALA A 340 11.85 6.43 20.61
CA ALA A 340 12.36 5.07 20.69
C ALA A 340 13.88 5.07 20.93
N PRO A 341 14.45 4.01 21.53
CA PRO A 341 15.89 3.89 21.72
C PRO A 341 16.65 4.06 20.40
N ASP A 342 17.79 4.76 20.45
CA ASP A 342 18.74 4.95 19.34
C ASP A 342 18.14 5.54 18.05
N ALA A 343 17.02 6.26 18.16
CA ALA A 343 16.30 6.86 17.04
C ALA A 343 15.99 8.34 17.28
N PRO A 344 15.81 9.15 16.21
CA PRO A 344 15.30 10.51 16.35
C PRO A 344 13.88 10.52 16.90
N ILE A 345 13.54 11.54 17.69
CA ILE A 345 12.16 11.77 18.08
C ILE A 345 11.37 12.12 16.83
N THR A 346 10.40 11.27 16.49
CA THR A 346 9.67 11.39 15.24
C THR A 346 8.28 11.93 15.50
N HIS A 347 7.94 13.05 14.84
CA HIS A 347 6.63 13.68 14.88
C HIS A 347 5.88 13.30 13.61
N ILE A 348 4.97 12.32 13.70
CA ILE A 348 4.23 11.78 12.55
C ILE A 348 2.85 12.44 12.50
N PHE A 349 2.63 13.26 11.48
CA PHE A 349 1.37 13.93 11.19
C PHE A 349 0.54 13.08 10.24
N ARG A 350 -0.74 12.89 10.56
CA ARG A 350 -1.66 12.01 9.82
C ARG A 350 -2.97 12.72 9.51
N SER A 351 -3.48 12.44 8.32
CA SER A 351 -4.87 12.69 7.93
C SER A 351 -5.87 12.03 8.89
N PRO A 352 -7.14 12.44 8.88
CA PRO A 352 -8.16 11.86 9.75
C PRO A 352 -8.37 10.36 9.51
N PHE A 353 -8.72 9.67 10.60
CA PHE A 353 -9.02 8.24 10.61
C PHE A 353 -10.55 8.04 10.64
N PRO A 354 -11.21 7.73 9.52
CA PRO A 354 -12.67 7.65 9.47
C PRO A 354 -13.20 6.43 10.22
N ARG A 355 -12.39 5.40 10.46
CA ARG A 355 -12.80 4.15 11.11
C ARG A 355 -11.72 3.69 12.07
N SER A 356 -12.13 2.87 13.05
CA SER A 356 -11.23 2.23 14.00
C SER A 356 -10.15 1.39 13.29
N SER A 357 -8.97 1.30 13.87
CA SER A 357 -7.87 0.50 13.32
C SER A 357 -6.90 0.10 14.41
N ASP A 358 -6.56 -1.18 14.44
CA ASP A 358 -5.57 -1.77 15.33
C ASP A 358 -4.20 -1.99 14.68
N VAL A 359 -4.08 -1.62 13.39
CA VAL A 359 -2.87 -1.71 12.58
C VAL A 359 -2.27 -0.33 12.29
N VAL A 360 -2.41 0.64 13.20
CA VAL A 360 -1.77 1.97 13.07
C VAL A 360 -0.34 1.87 13.62
N HIS A 361 0.54 1.28 12.83
CA HIS A 361 1.91 1.03 13.24
C HIS A 361 2.77 2.29 13.13
N LEU A 362 3.69 2.46 14.06
CA LEU A 362 4.61 3.59 14.15
C LEU A 362 6.04 3.07 14.05
N ARG A 363 6.84 3.67 13.18
CA ARG A 363 8.26 3.40 13.04
C ARG A 363 9.01 4.73 13.08
N PRO A 364 10.13 4.84 13.83
CA PRO A 364 10.91 6.07 13.82
C PRO A 364 11.39 6.43 12.42
N ALA A 365 11.51 7.73 12.15
CA ALA A 365 12.15 8.21 10.94
C ALA A 365 13.62 7.73 10.86
N ARG A 366 14.18 7.70 9.65
CA ARG A 366 15.62 7.47 9.46
C ARG A 366 16.44 8.46 10.30
N PRO A 367 17.62 8.07 10.82
CA PRO A 367 18.49 9.01 11.51
C PRO A 367 18.92 10.15 10.58
N PHE A 368 19.35 11.26 11.19
CA PHE A 368 20.00 12.35 10.46
C PHE A 368 21.26 11.84 9.77
N GLY A 369 21.40 12.17 8.48
CA GLY A 369 22.55 11.82 7.67
C GLY A 369 23.37 13.04 7.25
N PRO A 370 24.48 12.84 6.51
CA PRO A 370 25.33 13.93 6.02
C PRO A 370 24.57 14.99 5.22
N ALA A 371 23.54 14.60 4.45
CA ALA A 371 22.71 15.51 3.67
C ALA A 371 21.84 16.43 4.54
N ASP A 372 21.58 16.07 5.80
CA ASP A 372 20.79 16.86 6.74
C ASP A 372 21.65 17.77 7.61
N ALA A 373 22.99 17.73 7.44
CA ALA A 373 23.91 18.55 8.21
C ALA A 373 23.58 20.04 8.05
N LYS A 374 23.60 20.78 9.16
CA LYS A 374 23.27 22.21 9.25
C LYS A 374 21.81 22.57 8.98
N ALA A 375 20.94 21.62 8.64
CA ALA A 375 19.51 21.90 8.58
C ALA A 375 19.01 22.23 9.98
N HIS A 376 18.25 23.31 10.14
CA HIS A 376 17.60 23.62 11.41
C HIS A 376 16.31 22.82 11.60
N ALA A 377 15.66 22.40 10.51
CA ALA A 377 14.52 21.47 10.55
C ALA A 377 14.56 20.52 9.35
N VAL A 378 14.11 19.28 9.57
CA VAL A 378 13.98 18.25 8.54
C VAL A 378 12.55 17.72 8.56
N ALA A 379 11.94 17.68 7.38
CA ALA A 379 10.61 17.14 7.18
C ALA A 379 10.60 16.10 6.07
N ILE A 380 9.83 15.05 6.25
CA ILE A 380 9.67 13.96 5.28
C ILE A 380 8.19 13.86 4.94
N MET A 381 7.87 13.89 3.65
CA MET A 381 6.56 13.48 3.15
C MET A 381 6.66 12.00 2.80
N SER A 382 5.81 11.16 3.38
CA SER A 382 5.84 9.69 3.23
C SER A 382 4.54 9.18 2.66
N ARG A 383 4.61 8.26 1.68
CA ARG A 383 3.47 7.61 1.02
C ARG A 383 3.60 6.09 1.16
N PRO A 384 3.18 5.47 2.28
CA PRO A 384 3.38 4.03 2.49
C PRO A 384 2.67 3.14 1.46
N ARG A 385 1.53 3.57 0.91
CA ARG A 385 0.64 2.76 0.05
C ARG A 385 0.83 3.01 -1.45
N GLY A 386 1.92 3.67 -1.84
CA GLY A 386 2.20 4.02 -3.23
C GLY A 386 3.58 4.64 -3.43
N TYR A 387 3.87 5.05 -4.66
CA TYR A 387 5.06 5.83 -5.03
C TYR A 387 4.63 7.16 -5.67
N PHE A 388 5.49 8.16 -5.67
CA PHE A 388 5.25 9.42 -6.34
C PHE A 388 5.56 9.26 -7.83
N GLY A 389 4.56 9.47 -8.69
CA GLY A 389 4.70 9.35 -10.14
C GLY A 389 4.61 10.69 -10.86
N LEU A 390 5.73 11.37 -11.10
CA LEU A 390 5.75 12.60 -11.89
C LEU A 390 5.81 12.27 -13.40
N PRO A 391 5.07 12.96 -14.28
CA PRO A 391 4.11 14.05 -14.02
C PRO A 391 2.65 13.57 -13.86
N ARG A 392 2.44 12.26 -13.65
CA ARG A 392 1.09 11.65 -13.51
C ARG A 392 0.34 12.22 -12.31
N ASP A 393 1.04 12.39 -11.19
CA ASP A 393 0.50 12.83 -9.91
C ASP A 393 0.86 14.29 -9.61
N VAL A 394 0.02 14.95 -8.82
CA VAL A 394 0.38 16.21 -8.17
C VAL A 394 1.13 15.88 -6.89
N VAL A 395 2.42 16.25 -6.81
CA VAL A 395 3.27 16.03 -5.63
C VAL A 395 3.89 17.35 -5.24
N LEU A 396 3.43 17.93 -4.12
CA LEU A 396 3.95 19.20 -3.61
C LEU A 396 4.34 19.04 -2.14
N PHE A 397 5.51 19.56 -1.77
CA PHE A 397 5.93 19.61 -0.37
C PHE A 397 6.40 21.01 0.01
N GLY A 398 5.58 21.72 0.76
CA GLY A 398 5.75 23.15 1.01
C GLY A 398 5.40 24.03 -0.20
N GLY A 399 4.50 23.55 -1.07
CA GLY A 399 4.05 24.29 -2.26
C GLY A 399 4.93 24.12 -3.49
N GLU A 400 6.03 23.35 -3.40
CA GLU A 400 6.96 23.10 -4.50
C GLU A 400 6.98 21.61 -4.88
N GLU A 401 7.20 21.34 -6.17
CA GLU A 401 7.46 19.97 -6.64
C GLU A 401 8.82 19.48 -6.11
N PRO A 402 8.90 18.28 -5.52
CA PRO A 402 10.13 17.78 -4.93
C PRO A 402 11.19 17.43 -5.97
N LYS A 403 12.44 17.83 -5.71
CA LYS A 403 13.58 17.63 -6.62
C LYS A 403 14.20 16.22 -6.54
N ASP A 404 13.89 15.48 -5.48
CA ASP A 404 14.39 14.12 -5.22
C ASP A 404 13.42 13.02 -5.68
N VAL A 405 12.26 13.38 -6.23
CA VAL A 405 11.32 12.44 -6.88
C VAL A 405 11.62 12.36 -8.37
N LYS A 406 11.81 11.14 -8.88
CA LYS A 406 12.11 10.93 -10.30
C LYS A 406 10.85 10.93 -11.15
N SER A 407 10.97 11.48 -12.35
CA SER A 407 9.93 11.40 -13.38
C SER A 407 9.93 10.03 -14.08
N GLY A 408 8.76 9.59 -14.54
CA GLY A 408 8.57 8.31 -15.25
C GLY A 408 7.96 7.22 -14.35
N VAL A 409 8.53 6.01 -14.43
CA VAL A 409 8.05 4.88 -13.62
C VAL A 409 8.26 5.19 -12.12
N PRO A 410 7.20 5.21 -11.29
CA PRO A 410 7.29 5.65 -9.90
C PRO A 410 8.19 4.75 -9.03
N THR A 411 9.15 5.35 -8.31
CA THR A 411 10.07 4.60 -7.43
C THR A 411 10.16 5.09 -6.00
N ASP A 412 9.83 6.36 -5.78
CA ASP A 412 10.11 7.08 -4.53
C ASP A 412 8.82 7.15 -3.71
N SER A 413 8.85 6.62 -2.48
CA SER A 413 7.70 6.67 -1.55
C SER A 413 7.89 7.72 -0.46
N ALA A 414 8.98 8.46 -0.52
CA ALA A 414 9.26 9.56 0.38
C ALA A 414 10.06 10.66 -0.33
N THR A 415 9.85 11.90 0.07
CA THR A 415 10.68 13.07 -0.31
C THR A 415 11.05 13.84 0.96
N THR A 416 12.25 14.42 0.99
CA THR A 416 12.76 15.15 2.16
C THR A 416 12.95 16.64 1.85
N VAL A 417 12.38 17.49 2.70
CA VAL A 417 12.67 18.93 2.74
C VAL A 417 13.56 19.25 3.94
N ARG A 418 14.55 20.12 3.70
CA ARG A 418 15.48 20.64 4.70
C ARG A 418 15.35 22.15 4.77
N ARG A 419 15.22 22.71 5.97
CA ARG A 419 15.16 24.15 6.19
C ARG A 419 16.45 24.62 6.84
N TYR A 420 17.12 25.58 6.19
CA TYR A 420 18.39 26.17 6.63
C TYR A 420 18.24 27.60 7.15
N SER A 421 17.02 28.14 7.17
CA SER A 421 16.71 29.42 7.83
C SER A 421 15.81 29.16 9.05
N ILE A 422 16.11 29.85 10.15
CA ILE A 422 15.34 29.79 11.40
C ILE A 422 13.92 30.39 11.23
N ASP A 423 13.74 31.33 10.31
CA ASP A 423 12.45 31.97 10.03
C ASP A 423 11.44 31.00 9.40
N ALA A 424 11.88 29.80 9.00
CA ALA A 424 11.07 28.76 8.38
C ALA A 424 10.52 27.72 9.38
N PHE A 425 10.49 28.01 10.69
CA PHE A 425 10.09 27.06 11.76
C PHE A 425 8.59 26.81 11.95
N GLY A 426 7.76 27.26 11.01
CA GLY A 426 6.30 27.07 11.04
C GLY A 426 5.87 25.64 10.72
N SER A 427 4.93 25.51 9.81
CA SER A 427 4.49 24.22 9.28
C SER A 427 4.82 24.08 7.80
N ILE A 428 4.81 22.83 7.33
CA ILE A 428 4.95 22.48 5.93
C ILE A 428 3.77 21.61 5.52
N VAL A 429 3.21 21.86 4.34
CA VAL A 429 2.10 21.07 3.80
C VAL A 429 2.64 20.07 2.78
N ALA A 430 2.42 18.79 3.05
CA ALA A 430 2.54 17.72 2.07
C ALA A 430 1.22 17.60 1.32
N GLN A 431 1.28 17.57 -0.01
CA GLN A 431 0.13 17.37 -0.88
C GLN A 431 0.43 16.31 -1.93
N PHE A 432 -0.40 15.28 -1.96
CA PHE A 432 -0.42 14.27 -3.00
C PHE A 432 -1.83 14.18 -3.58
N ASN A 433 -1.99 14.58 -4.83
CA ASN A 433 -3.29 14.72 -5.47
C ASN A 433 -4.26 15.54 -4.58
N GLU A 434 -5.30 14.88 -4.05
CA GLU A 434 -6.31 15.50 -3.20
C GLU A 434 -5.97 15.45 -1.69
N GLU A 435 -5.06 14.56 -1.27
CA GLU A 435 -4.69 14.43 0.14
C GLU A 435 -3.69 15.53 0.54
N ARG A 436 -3.99 16.20 1.67
CA ARG A 436 -3.14 17.24 2.25
C ARG A 436 -2.90 16.97 3.73
N VAL A 437 -1.63 17.01 4.15
CA VAL A 437 -1.21 16.86 5.55
C VAL A 437 -0.27 17.99 5.90
N ALA A 438 -0.65 18.83 6.86
CA ALA A 438 0.25 19.83 7.42
C ALA A 438 1.02 19.25 8.61
N ALA A 439 2.33 19.48 8.60
CA ALA A 439 3.25 19.05 9.64
C ALA A 439 3.96 20.27 10.24
N ARG A 440 3.85 20.45 11.55
CA ARG A 440 4.68 21.42 12.27
C ARG A 440 6.14 20.98 12.22
N LEU A 441 7.04 21.92 11.96
CA LEU A 441 8.48 21.69 11.94
C LEU A 441 9.06 21.73 13.35
N TRP A 442 10.12 20.95 13.56
CA TRP A 442 10.76 20.79 14.86
C TRP A 442 12.28 20.98 14.74
N PRO A 443 12.95 21.43 15.82
CA PRO A 443 14.39 21.70 15.76
C PRO A 443 15.19 20.42 15.58
N ALA A 444 15.97 20.36 14.50
CA ALA A 444 16.89 19.25 14.21
C ALA A 444 17.98 19.12 15.28
N GLU A 445 18.41 20.23 15.91
CA GLU A 445 19.34 20.24 17.04
C GLU A 445 18.82 19.49 18.28
N GLN A 446 17.50 19.31 18.38
CA GLN A 446 16.85 18.50 19.43
C GLN A 446 16.64 17.04 19.00
N ASN A 447 17.27 16.62 17.90
CA ASN A 447 17.12 15.30 17.31
C ASN A 447 15.65 14.97 16.95
N ARG A 448 14.91 15.95 16.42
CA ARG A 448 13.48 15.83 16.05
C ARG A 448 13.27 15.90 14.55
N ILE A 449 12.48 14.97 14.00
CA ILE A 449 12.10 14.95 12.58
C ILE A 449 10.58 15.00 12.46
N ALA A 450 10.07 15.84 11.54
CA ALA A 450 8.66 15.85 11.17
C ALA A 450 8.40 14.89 9.99
N VAL A 451 7.34 14.09 10.07
CA VAL A 451 6.89 13.21 8.99
C VAL A 451 5.43 13.52 8.69
N ALA A 452 5.12 14.02 7.50
CA ALA A 452 3.76 14.09 6.99
C ALA A 452 3.47 12.76 6.26
N GLU A 453 2.74 11.86 6.90
CA GLU A 453 2.46 10.52 6.34
C GLU A 453 1.05 10.45 5.75
N LEU A 454 1.02 10.25 4.43
CA LEU A 454 -0.18 10.12 3.63
C LEU A 454 -0.89 8.80 3.89
N THR A 455 -2.22 8.82 3.82
CA THR A 455 -3.07 7.68 4.13
C THR A 455 -3.82 7.15 2.92
N TYR A 456 -4.26 7.99 1.98
CA TYR A 456 -5.35 7.69 1.02
C TYR A 456 -4.92 7.30 -0.40
#